data_AF-A0AAD9WBB3-F1
#
_entry.id   AF-A0AAD9WBB3-F1
#
_cell.length_a   1.000
_cell.length_b   1.000
_cell.length_c   1.000
_cell.angle_alpha   90.00
_cell.angle_beta   90.00
_cell.angle_gamma   90.00
#
_symmetry.space_group_name_H-M   'P 1'
#
loop_
_entity.id
_entity.type
_entity.pdbx_description
1 polymer ?
#
loop_
_entity_poly.entity_id
_entity_poly.type
_entity_poly.pdbx_seq_one_letter_code
_entity_poly.pdbx_strand_id
1 'polypeptide(L)'
;MSSEAAKGQEAMKISDYPAAVKHYTAALKTLQSPVWLIQRSIALHRTGEYALSLEDADNALLASIGRQKRELIATSQFRRGVALHGLGRYGDARLCFLWCNKRNDKEKGLTMWMAKVKLDYEKAGGESAECNQTTVKEVPDMVEEAKKEKETTEKKTTAASVTPAAQTPTPKEKVRTEWYQSAATVTIEIFAKGVPKESAEVQIEESSLDVSFPIGAGSSYDYSLTPLFSKIDAAKSTFRITPHKIEIVLHKSHPGLKWSALEGTELAPSTAESESSSKVPAELLASKPTETAPVYPTSSRNGPKNWDKVIDDGAEESEGIDDFFKKLYGSADPDTKRAMMKSYQESGGTSLSTDWKDVKSKTFEISPPEGMEAKKWNS
;
A
#
# COMPACT_ATOMS: atom_id res chain seq x y z
N MET A 1 25.49 27.67 3.75
CA MET A 1 25.49 26.21 3.91
C MET A 1 24.18 25.80 4.56
N SER A 2 23.40 24.89 3.94
CA SER A 2 22.20 24.33 4.58
C SER A 2 22.60 23.46 5.77
N SER A 3 21.81 23.47 6.86
CA SER A 3 22.11 22.65 8.05
C SER A 3 21.86 21.17 7.78
N GLU A 4 22.52 20.27 8.52
CA GLU A 4 22.30 18.82 8.34
C GLU A 4 20.83 18.43 8.55
N ALA A 5 20.11 19.08 9.46
CA ALA A 5 18.67 18.86 9.64
C ALA A 5 17.84 19.29 8.40
N ALA A 6 18.22 20.38 7.74
CA ALA A 6 17.55 20.85 6.53
C ALA A 6 17.84 19.95 5.33
N LYS A 7 19.09 19.47 5.17
CA LYS A 7 19.44 18.42 4.18
C LYS A 7 18.65 17.13 4.41
N GLY A 8 18.49 16.71 5.67
CA GLY A 8 17.65 15.56 6.03
C GLY A 8 16.18 15.77 5.65
N GLN A 9 15.66 17.00 5.79
CA GLN A 9 14.31 17.34 5.37
C GLN A 9 14.16 17.40 3.84
N GLU A 10 15.18 17.84 3.11
CA GLU A 10 15.22 17.80 1.64
C GLU A 10 15.25 16.36 1.12
N ALA A 11 16.11 15.50 1.70
CA ALA A 11 16.16 14.06 1.40
C ALA A 11 14.80 13.37 1.63
N MET A 12 14.09 13.71 2.73
CA MET A 12 12.73 13.22 2.99
C MET A 12 11.70 13.66 1.93
N LYS A 13 11.85 14.83 1.30
CA LYS A 13 10.93 15.30 0.23
C LYS A 13 11.14 14.51 -1.06
N ILE A 14 12.38 14.16 -1.39
CA ILE A 14 12.72 13.33 -2.57
C ILE A 14 12.63 11.82 -2.29
N SER A 15 12.15 11.41 -1.13
CA SER A 15 12.07 10.00 -0.67
C SER A 15 13.41 9.26 -0.58
N ASP A 16 14.53 9.99 -0.47
CA ASP A 16 15.85 9.41 -0.16
C ASP A 16 15.97 9.18 1.35
N TYR A 17 15.35 8.09 1.82
CA TYR A 17 15.36 7.72 3.23
C TYR A 17 16.78 7.40 3.76
N PRO A 18 17.68 6.70 3.04
CA PRO A 18 19.05 6.49 3.49
C PRO A 18 19.84 7.80 3.71
N ALA A 19 19.76 8.77 2.78
CA ALA A 19 20.41 10.07 2.98
C ALA A 19 19.74 10.85 4.12
N ALA A 20 18.41 10.78 4.27
CA ALA A 20 17.70 11.40 5.39
C ALA A 20 18.19 10.84 6.74
N VAL A 21 18.34 9.52 6.89
CA VAL A 21 18.90 8.90 8.11
C VAL A 21 20.31 9.40 8.39
N LYS A 22 21.18 9.47 7.37
CA LYS A 22 22.56 9.97 7.50
C LYS A 22 22.59 11.44 7.98
N HIS A 23 21.80 12.30 7.36
CA HIS A 23 21.74 13.73 7.67
C HIS A 23 21.09 14.01 9.04
N TYR A 24 19.99 13.35 9.40
CA TYR A 24 19.43 13.47 10.74
C TYR A 24 20.36 12.91 11.83
N THR A 25 21.07 11.81 11.56
CA THR A 25 22.09 11.29 12.49
C THR A 25 23.24 12.28 12.70
N ALA A 26 23.66 13.00 11.67
CA ALA A 26 24.64 14.08 11.81
C ALA A 26 24.07 15.27 12.61
N ALA A 27 22.80 15.64 12.39
CA ALA A 27 22.13 16.71 13.14
C ALA A 27 21.97 16.39 14.64
N LEU A 28 21.56 15.16 14.97
CA LEU A 28 21.31 14.73 16.35
C LEU A 28 22.56 14.75 17.24
N LYS A 29 23.76 14.59 16.66
CA LYS A 29 25.04 14.81 17.37
C LYS A 29 25.22 16.23 17.92
N THR A 30 24.50 17.22 17.36
CA THR A 30 24.58 18.62 17.81
C THR A 30 23.48 18.96 18.81
N LEU A 31 22.27 18.43 18.63
CA LEU A 31 21.13 18.66 19.52
C LEU A 31 20.13 17.50 19.40
N GLN A 32 19.82 16.88 20.55
CA GLN A 32 18.80 15.84 20.65
C GLN A 32 17.39 16.44 20.56
N SER A 33 16.95 16.72 19.34
CA SER A 33 15.66 17.33 19.01
C SER A 33 14.60 16.26 18.79
N PRO A 34 13.44 16.29 19.49
CA PRO A 34 12.38 15.31 19.28
C PRO A 34 11.85 15.30 17.85
N VAL A 35 11.86 16.46 17.17
CA VAL A 35 11.42 16.58 15.78
C VAL A 35 12.36 15.80 14.85
N TRP A 36 13.68 15.88 15.07
CA TRP A 36 14.66 15.17 14.24
C TRP A 36 14.65 13.67 14.51
N LEU A 37 14.45 13.25 15.76
CA LEU A 37 14.22 11.85 16.13
C LEU A 37 12.95 11.31 15.47
N ILE A 38 11.83 12.04 15.49
CA ILE A 38 10.60 11.67 14.78
C ILE A 38 10.85 11.52 13.27
N GLN A 39 11.57 12.45 12.63
CA GLN A 39 11.86 12.35 11.20
C GLN A 39 12.81 11.19 10.85
N ARG A 40 13.84 10.94 11.69
CA ARG A 40 14.74 9.79 11.52
C ARG A 40 14.02 8.46 11.75
N SER A 41 13.16 8.36 12.76
CA SER A 41 12.26 7.22 12.99
C SER A 41 11.41 6.91 11.75
N ILE A 42 10.83 7.93 11.08
CA ILE A 42 10.08 7.74 9.84
C ILE A 42 10.97 7.18 8.73
N ALA A 43 12.18 7.75 8.54
CA ALA A 43 13.11 7.30 7.52
C ALA A 43 13.58 5.85 7.77
N LEU A 44 13.94 5.50 9.01
CA LEU A 44 14.30 4.13 9.42
C LEU A 44 13.17 3.13 9.22
N HIS A 45 11.92 3.51 9.51
CA HIS A 45 10.76 2.65 9.19
C HIS A 45 10.63 2.44 7.67
N ARG A 46 10.98 3.43 6.85
CA ARG A 46 10.93 3.32 5.38
C ARG A 46 12.10 2.51 4.81
N THR A 47 13.23 2.39 5.51
CA THR A 47 14.33 1.47 5.16
C THR A 47 14.14 0.04 5.69
N GLY A 48 13.11 -0.20 6.52
CA GLY A 48 12.83 -1.51 7.14
C GLY A 48 13.54 -1.74 8.48
N GLU A 49 14.24 -0.72 9.00
CA GLU A 49 14.98 -0.76 10.27
C GLU A 49 14.05 -0.48 11.45
N TYR A 50 13.04 -1.33 11.64
CA TYR A 50 11.96 -1.11 12.61
C TYR A 50 12.43 -1.03 14.07
N ALA A 51 13.50 -1.75 14.44
CA ALA A 51 14.07 -1.71 15.79
C ALA A 51 14.69 -0.33 16.11
N LEU A 52 15.50 0.21 15.19
CA LEU A 52 16.09 1.54 15.33
C LEU A 52 15.03 2.64 15.20
N SER A 53 14.00 2.41 14.37
CA SER A 53 12.83 3.29 14.28
C SER A 53 12.05 3.40 15.60
N LEU A 54 11.95 2.30 16.35
CA LEU A 54 11.33 2.26 17.68
C LEU A 54 12.21 3.00 18.70
N GLU A 55 13.51 2.75 18.71
CA GLU A 55 14.47 3.42 19.60
C GLU A 55 14.43 4.95 19.42
N ASP A 56 14.37 5.44 18.17
CA ASP A 56 14.18 6.87 17.89
C ASP A 56 12.83 7.40 18.38
N ALA A 57 11.76 6.60 18.28
CA ALA A 57 10.44 7.00 18.75
C ALA A 57 10.34 7.03 20.28
N ASP A 58 11.03 6.13 20.98
CA ASP A 58 11.20 6.11 22.43
C ASP A 58 12.01 7.33 22.91
N ASN A 59 13.16 7.59 22.27
CA ASN A 59 13.97 8.78 22.52
C ASN A 59 13.23 10.09 22.22
N ALA A 60 12.42 10.13 21.14
CA ALA A 60 11.58 11.27 20.81
C ALA A 60 10.51 11.53 21.88
N LEU A 61 9.91 10.46 22.41
CA LEU A 61 8.92 10.54 23.48
C LEU A 61 9.53 11.11 24.76
N LEU A 62 10.68 10.58 25.19
CA LEU A 62 11.44 11.08 26.34
C LEU A 62 11.81 12.56 26.18
N ALA A 63 12.39 12.93 25.05
CA ALA A 63 12.75 14.32 24.75
C ALA A 63 11.53 15.26 24.63
N SER A 64 10.37 14.74 24.24
CA SER A 64 9.11 15.50 24.17
C SER A 64 8.47 15.71 25.53
N ILE A 65 8.55 14.72 26.43
CA ILE A 65 8.11 14.81 27.83
C ILE A 65 8.97 15.84 28.58
N GLY A 66 10.30 15.74 28.48
CA GLY A 66 11.22 16.70 29.12
C GLY A 66 11.05 18.14 28.64
N ARG A 67 10.57 18.34 27.40
CA ARG A 67 10.24 19.66 26.82
C ARG A 67 8.76 20.06 26.98
N GLN A 68 7.95 19.24 27.67
CA GLN A 68 6.51 19.41 27.90
C GLN A 68 5.66 19.67 26.63
N LYS A 69 6.10 19.21 25.46
CA LYS A 69 5.41 19.46 24.17
C LYS A 69 4.34 18.40 23.90
N ARG A 70 3.12 18.61 24.40
CA ARG A 70 1.98 17.68 24.30
C ARG A 70 1.77 17.09 22.90
N GLU A 71 1.84 17.90 21.84
CA GLU A 71 1.71 17.45 20.45
C GLU A 71 2.79 16.43 20.09
N LEU A 72 4.07 16.77 20.31
CA LEU A 72 5.18 15.88 20.01
C LEU A 72 5.17 14.61 20.87
N ILE A 73 4.63 14.66 22.10
CA ILE A 73 4.42 13.47 22.92
C ILE A 73 3.41 12.53 22.24
N ALA A 74 2.30 13.05 21.70
CA ALA A 74 1.32 12.24 20.98
C ALA A 74 1.91 11.69 19.66
N THR A 75 2.54 12.53 18.85
CA THR A 75 3.24 12.09 17.61
C THR A 75 4.31 11.03 17.92
N SER A 76 5.04 11.14 19.02
CA SER A 76 6.04 10.14 19.42
C SER A 76 5.37 8.80 19.77
N GLN A 77 4.28 8.79 20.55
CA GLN A 77 3.50 7.57 20.82
C GLN A 77 2.96 6.94 19.53
N PHE A 78 2.47 7.76 18.59
CA PHE A 78 2.06 7.28 17.27
C PHE A 78 3.22 6.61 16.52
N ARG A 79 4.43 7.20 16.53
CA ARG A 79 5.62 6.60 15.88
C ARG A 79 6.06 5.31 16.55
N ARG A 80 6.01 5.21 17.89
CA ARG A 80 6.26 3.95 18.62
C ARG A 80 5.31 2.85 18.14
N GLY A 81 4.01 3.16 18.06
CA GLY A 81 2.99 2.22 17.56
C GLY A 81 3.25 1.75 16.13
N VAL A 82 3.67 2.67 15.25
CA VAL A 82 4.04 2.34 13.86
C VAL A 82 5.28 1.43 13.81
N ALA A 83 6.33 1.71 14.58
CA ALA A 83 7.53 0.88 14.63
C ALA A 83 7.27 -0.51 15.25
N LEU A 84 6.45 -0.60 16.31
CA LEU A 84 6.03 -1.85 16.92
C LEU A 84 5.18 -2.71 15.96
N HIS A 85 4.33 -2.09 15.14
CA HIS A 85 3.62 -2.78 14.06
C HIS A 85 4.59 -3.39 13.04
N GLY A 86 5.63 -2.64 12.62
CA GLY A 86 6.70 -3.15 11.75
C GLY A 86 7.49 -4.32 12.35
N LEU A 87 7.60 -4.38 13.69
CA LEU A 87 8.17 -5.52 14.43
C LEU A 87 7.17 -6.68 14.65
N GLY A 88 5.94 -6.58 14.14
CA GLY A 88 4.88 -7.59 14.33
C GLY A 88 4.26 -7.60 15.74
N ARG A 89 4.61 -6.66 16.63
CA ARG A 89 4.12 -6.59 18.02
C ARG A 89 2.81 -5.83 18.09
N TYR A 90 1.73 -6.41 17.55
CA TYR A 90 0.46 -5.69 17.35
C TYR A 90 -0.25 -5.32 18.66
N GLY A 91 -0.07 -6.11 19.73
CA GLY A 91 -0.60 -5.77 21.07
C GLY A 91 0.03 -4.49 21.63
N ASP A 92 1.36 -4.42 21.63
CA ASP A 92 2.12 -3.24 22.04
C ASP A 92 1.83 -2.01 21.15
N ALA A 93 1.73 -2.23 19.82
CA ALA A 93 1.36 -1.19 18.88
C ALA A 93 -0.01 -0.58 19.20
N ARG A 94 -1.01 -1.42 19.48
CA ARG A 94 -2.36 -1.01 19.88
C ARG A 94 -2.36 -0.16 21.15
N LEU A 95 -1.57 -0.50 22.16
CA LEU A 95 -1.40 0.34 23.36
C LEU A 95 -0.83 1.72 23.03
N CYS A 96 0.21 1.78 22.19
CA CYS A 96 0.81 3.04 21.77
C CYS A 96 -0.17 3.95 21.02
N PHE A 97 -1.01 3.40 20.15
CA PHE A 97 -2.07 4.17 19.49
C PHE A 97 -3.17 4.63 20.46
N LEU A 98 -3.52 3.85 21.49
CA LEU A 98 -4.45 4.29 22.54
C LEU A 98 -3.86 5.44 23.39
N TRP A 99 -2.58 5.39 23.73
CA TRP A 99 -1.89 6.51 24.42
C TRP A 99 -1.77 7.75 23.54
N CYS A 100 -1.56 7.59 22.23
CA CYS A 100 -1.67 8.68 21.28
C CYS A 100 -3.07 9.30 21.31
N ASN A 101 -4.13 8.49 21.12
CA ASN A 101 -5.52 8.94 21.07
C ASN A 101 -5.94 9.71 22.34
N LYS A 102 -5.51 9.23 23.52
CA LYS A 102 -5.74 9.90 24.81
C LYS A 102 -5.11 11.30 24.90
N ARG A 103 -4.05 11.57 24.13
CA ARG A 103 -3.27 12.81 24.15
C ARG A 103 -3.63 13.76 22.99
N ASN A 104 -3.79 13.20 21.79
CA ASN A 104 -4.26 13.83 20.55
C ASN A 104 -5.06 12.81 19.72
N ASP A 105 -6.38 12.98 19.64
CA ASP A 105 -7.30 12.19 18.82
C ASP A 105 -7.22 12.54 17.32
N LYS A 106 -6.73 13.74 17.01
CA LYS A 106 -6.59 14.29 15.65
C LYS A 106 -5.21 14.04 15.03
N GLU A 107 -4.43 13.10 15.58
CA GLU A 107 -3.12 12.76 15.04
C GLU A 107 -3.25 12.15 13.63
N LYS A 108 -2.46 12.65 12.68
CA LYS A 108 -2.63 12.34 11.24
C LYS A 108 -2.45 10.85 10.95
N GLY A 109 -3.53 10.20 10.52
CA GLY A 109 -3.55 8.78 10.19
C GLY A 109 -3.82 7.83 11.36
N LEU A 110 -4.05 8.35 12.58
CA LEU A 110 -4.30 7.54 13.78
C LEU A 110 -5.45 6.54 13.59
N THR A 111 -6.61 6.98 13.11
CA THR A 111 -7.78 6.13 12.87
C THR A 111 -7.48 4.98 11.90
N MET A 112 -6.75 5.27 10.82
CA MET A 112 -6.34 4.26 9.82
C MET A 112 -5.38 3.24 10.41
N TRP A 113 -4.41 3.68 11.21
CA TRP A 113 -3.45 2.79 11.88
C TRP A 113 -4.11 1.94 12.97
N MET A 114 -5.04 2.51 13.75
CA MET A 114 -5.83 1.74 14.73
C MET A 114 -6.67 0.66 14.05
N ALA A 115 -7.30 0.95 12.91
CA ALA A 115 -8.04 -0.04 12.13
C ALA A 115 -7.11 -1.12 11.55
N LYS A 116 -5.96 -0.73 10.98
CA LYS A 116 -4.96 -1.67 10.45
C LYS A 116 -4.44 -2.62 11.52
N VAL A 117 -4.00 -2.08 12.66
CA VAL A 117 -3.46 -2.87 13.77
C VAL A 117 -4.51 -3.79 14.38
N LYS A 118 -5.79 -3.36 14.43
CA LYS A 118 -6.89 -4.26 14.83
C LYS A 118 -7.01 -5.47 13.90
N LEU A 119 -7.02 -5.25 12.58
CA LEU A 119 -7.11 -6.34 11.60
C LEU A 119 -5.89 -7.28 11.66
N ASP A 120 -4.69 -6.73 11.80
CA ASP A 120 -3.47 -7.54 11.86
C ASP A 120 -3.33 -8.29 13.19
N TYR A 121 -3.79 -7.71 14.31
CA TYR A 121 -3.93 -8.38 15.62
C TYR A 121 -4.89 -9.57 15.55
N GLU A 122 -6.07 -9.39 14.93
CA GLU A 122 -7.07 -10.45 14.75
C GLU A 122 -6.53 -11.57 13.85
N LYS A 123 -5.90 -11.23 12.71
CA LYS A 123 -5.25 -12.21 11.81
C LYS A 123 -4.11 -12.99 12.45
N ALA A 124 -3.38 -12.38 13.38
CA ALA A 124 -2.26 -13.03 14.08
C ALA A 124 -2.70 -14.10 15.10
N GLY A 125 -4.00 -14.28 15.34
CA GLY A 125 -4.55 -15.22 16.33
C GLY A 125 -5.16 -14.54 17.56
N GLY A 126 -5.34 -13.22 17.53
CA GLY A 126 -5.98 -12.48 18.62
C GLY A 126 -5.23 -12.59 19.95
N GLU A 127 -5.98 -12.63 21.05
CA GLU A 127 -5.41 -12.56 22.42
C GLU A 127 -4.56 -13.78 22.81
N SER A 128 -4.67 -14.89 22.09
CA SER A 128 -3.87 -16.11 22.29
C SER A 128 -2.47 -16.06 21.64
N ALA A 129 -2.18 -15.04 20.81
CA ALA A 129 -0.93 -14.98 20.06
C ALA A 129 0.19 -14.28 20.86
N GLU A 130 1.40 -14.84 20.87
CA GLU A 130 2.55 -14.28 21.59
C GLU A 130 2.91 -12.85 21.14
N CYS A 131 2.79 -12.57 19.84
CA CYS A 131 3.02 -11.24 19.26
C CYS A 131 1.98 -10.18 19.67
N ASN A 132 0.87 -10.62 20.27
CA ASN A 132 -0.21 -9.78 20.79
C ASN A 132 -0.12 -9.55 22.29
N GLN A 133 0.83 -10.19 22.99
CA GLN A 133 1.11 -9.91 24.39
C GLN A 133 1.60 -8.47 24.56
N THR A 134 1.20 -7.84 25.67
CA THR A 134 1.55 -6.45 25.97
C THR A 134 2.68 -6.41 26.99
N THR A 135 3.80 -5.80 26.57
CA THR A 135 5.05 -5.68 27.34
C THR A 135 5.59 -4.24 27.33
N VAL A 136 5.08 -3.38 26.44
CA VAL A 136 5.51 -1.99 26.31
C VAL A 136 4.98 -1.11 27.46
N LYS A 137 5.83 -0.22 27.99
CA LYS A 137 5.47 0.80 28.98
C LYS A 137 4.98 2.10 28.31
N GLU A 138 4.08 2.85 28.97
CA GLU A 138 3.62 4.14 28.46
C GLU A 138 4.76 5.14 28.29
N VAL A 139 5.73 5.13 29.22
CA VAL A 139 6.99 5.87 29.11
C VAL A 139 8.13 4.83 29.12
N PRO A 140 8.99 4.79 28.08
CA PRO A 140 10.21 4.00 28.09
C PRO A 140 11.12 4.38 29.26
N ASP A 141 11.92 3.43 29.75
CA ASP A 141 13.07 3.78 30.58
C ASP A 141 14.14 4.45 29.69
N MET A 142 14.95 5.36 30.23
CA MET A 142 15.99 6.04 29.43
C MET A 142 17.07 5.05 29.01
N VAL A 143 17.24 4.85 27.70
CA VAL A 143 18.44 4.21 27.13
C VAL A 143 19.53 5.27 27.04
N GLU A 144 20.34 5.39 28.09
CA GLU A 144 21.58 6.19 28.01
C GLU A 144 22.66 5.42 27.24
N GLU A 145 23.10 5.96 26.10
CA GLU A 145 24.44 5.70 25.60
C GLU A 145 25.40 6.85 25.94
N ALA A 146 26.49 6.48 26.63
CA ALA A 146 27.75 7.20 26.78
C ALA A 146 27.80 8.48 27.67
N LYS A 147 27.93 8.26 28.98
CA LYS A 147 29.04 8.86 29.74
C LYS A 147 29.92 7.77 30.35
N LYS A 148 31.22 7.83 30.05
CA LYS A 148 32.23 6.89 30.51
C LYS A 148 33.02 7.55 31.64
N GLU A 149 32.87 7.10 32.87
CA GLU A 149 33.90 7.28 33.90
C GLU A 149 33.85 6.15 34.93
N LYS A 150 34.97 5.92 35.62
CA LYS A 150 35.27 4.70 36.38
C LYS A 150 34.63 4.70 37.76
N GLU A 151 34.16 3.55 38.23
CA GLU A 151 34.81 2.86 39.35
C GLU A 151 34.52 1.35 39.38
N THR A 152 35.25 0.59 40.20
CA THR A 152 35.42 -0.87 40.04
C THR A 152 35.39 -1.61 41.37
N THR A 153 34.49 -2.61 41.49
CA THR A 153 34.69 -3.83 42.29
C THR A 153 33.73 -4.90 41.75
N GLU A 154 34.21 -5.89 41.00
CA GLU A 154 34.45 -7.29 41.45
C GLU A 154 33.18 -8.06 41.91
N LYS A 155 32.94 -9.34 41.54
CA LYS A 155 33.81 -10.36 40.93
C LYS A 155 33.00 -11.55 40.35
N LYS A 156 33.46 -12.13 39.23
CA LYS A 156 33.35 -13.55 38.77
C LYS A 156 31.94 -14.20 38.67
N THR A 157 31.62 -15.13 37.77
CA THR A 157 32.35 -15.99 36.79
C THR A 157 31.32 -16.35 35.69
N THR A 158 31.61 -16.83 34.47
CA THR A 158 32.78 -17.52 33.87
C THR A 158 32.78 -17.23 32.36
N ALA A 159 33.95 -17.21 31.72
CA ALA A 159 34.04 -17.09 30.27
C ALA A 159 33.84 -18.45 29.55
N ALA A 160 33.14 -18.43 28.41
CA ALA A 160 33.29 -19.42 27.36
C ALA A 160 33.50 -18.68 26.03
N SER A 161 34.61 -18.96 25.37
CA SER A 161 35.01 -18.36 24.09
C SER A 161 34.24 -18.96 22.92
N VAL A 162 33.82 -18.13 21.97
CA VAL A 162 33.52 -18.59 20.60
C VAL A 162 34.13 -17.66 19.56
N THR A 163 34.95 -18.27 18.71
CA THR A 163 35.58 -17.74 17.49
C THR A 163 34.51 -17.44 16.42
N PRO A 164 34.81 -16.66 15.35
CA PRO A 164 33.84 -16.32 14.31
C PRO A 164 33.31 -17.56 13.59
N ALA A 165 31.99 -17.75 13.59
CA ALA A 165 31.36 -18.88 12.91
C ALA A 165 31.35 -18.67 11.39
N ALA A 166 31.84 -19.68 10.65
CA ALA A 166 31.82 -19.70 9.20
C ALA A 166 30.38 -19.85 8.64
N GLN A 167 30.15 -19.32 7.45
CA GLN A 167 28.84 -19.31 6.80
C GLN A 167 28.49 -20.71 6.27
N THR A 168 27.37 -21.29 6.76
CA THR A 168 26.83 -22.55 6.24
C THR A 168 25.89 -22.31 5.05
N PRO A 169 26.11 -22.96 3.89
CA PRO A 169 25.28 -22.78 2.70
C PRO A 169 23.98 -23.58 2.75
N THR A 170 23.00 -23.17 1.94
CA THR A 170 21.61 -23.68 1.99
C THR A 170 21.24 -24.53 0.76
N PRO A 171 20.60 -25.70 0.91
CA PRO A 171 20.27 -26.57 -0.22
C PRO A 171 19.19 -26.00 -1.17
N LYS A 172 19.25 -26.42 -2.44
CA LYS A 172 18.42 -25.96 -3.57
C LYS A 172 16.90 -25.99 -3.32
N GLU A 173 16.41 -26.96 -2.55
CA GLU A 173 14.98 -27.11 -2.18
C GLU A 173 14.43 -26.00 -1.26
N LYS A 174 15.27 -25.11 -0.74
CA LYS A 174 14.86 -23.99 0.13
C LYS A 174 14.88 -22.64 -0.57
N VAL A 175 15.15 -22.58 -1.87
CA VAL A 175 15.07 -21.33 -2.65
C VAL A 175 13.61 -21.07 -3.02
N ARG A 176 13.04 -19.97 -2.52
CA ARG A 176 11.68 -19.52 -2.85
C ARG A 176 11.77 -18.28 -3.71
N THR A 177 11.09 -18.28 -4.86
CA THR A 177 10.92 -17.09 -5.69
C THR A 177 9.51 -16.55 -5.52
N GLU A 178 9.39 -15.23 -5.36
CA GLU A 178 8.12 -14.51 -5.27
C GLU A 178 8.20 -13.26 -6.15
N TRP A 179 7.08 -12.81 -6.69
CA TRP A 179 7.06 -11.59 -7.49
C TRP A 179 5.77 -10.80 -7.28
N TYR A 180 5.88 -9.50 -7.43
CA TYR A 180 4.76 -8.57 -7.42
C TYR A 180 5.03 -7.45 -8.43
N GLN A 181 4.02 -6.62 -8.67
CA GLN A 181 4.11 -5.55 -9.66
C GLN A 181 3.38 -4.30 -9.20
N SER A 182 3.86 -3.17 -9.69
CA SER A 182 3.15 -1.89 -9.69
C SER A 182 2.65 -1.57 -11.10
N ALA A 183 2.08 -0.38 -11.30
CA ALA A 183 1.79 0.12 -12.64
C ALA A 183 3.06 0.29 -13.50
N ALA A 184 4.22 0.59 -12.90
CA ALA A 184 5.45 0.94 -13.63
C ALA A 184 6.58 -0.10 -13.51
N THR A 185 6.53 -1.00 -12.53
CA THR A 185 7.62 -1.94 -12.22
C THR A 185 7.11 -3.35 -11.93
N VAL A 186 8.00 -4.32 -12.09
CA VAL A 186 7.84 -5.71 -11.63
C VAL A 186 9.01 -6.00 -10.70
N THR A 187 8.74 -6.44 -9.48
CA THR A 187 9.76 -6.82 -8.51
C THR A 187 9.76 -8.33 -8.32
N ILE A 188 10.92 -8.95 -8.46
CA ILE A 188 11.15 -10.38 -8.25
C ILE A 188 12.07 -10.51 -7.03
N GLU A 189 11.68 -11.33 -6.05
CA GLU A 189 12.44 -11.62 -4.85
C GLU A 189 12.78 -13.12 -4.80
N ILE A 190 14.08 -13.45 -4.89
CA ILE A 190 14.61 -14.81 -4.79
C ILE A 190 15.20 -14.98 -3.39
N PHE A 191 14.49 -15.66 -2.51
CA PHE A 191 14.90 -15.94 -1.14
C PHE A 191 15.87 -17.13 -1.10
N ALA A 192 17.15 -16.82 -0.87
CA ALA A 192 18.20 -17.82 -0.67
C ALA A 192 19.12 -17.36 0.49
N LYS A 193 19.41 -18.29 1.42
CA LYS A 193 20.28 -18.02 2.57
C LYS A 193 21.75 -18.31 2.22
N GLY A 194 22.60 -17.31 2.39
CA GLY A 194 24.04 -17.40 2.14
C GLY A 194 24.46 -16.97 0.73
N VAL A 195 23.67 -16.16 0.02
CA VAL A 195 24.06 -15.61 -1.30
C VAL A 195 25.27 -14.67 -1.13
N PRO A 196 26.43 -14.97 -1.73
CA PRO A 196 27.59 -14.09 -1.64
C PRO A 196 27.45 -12.95 -2.66
N LYS A 197 27.55 -11.70 -2.19
CA LYS A 197 27.39 -10.51 -3.04
C LYS A 197 28.41 -10.42 -4.19
N GLU A 198 29.57 -11.05 -4.04
CA GLU A 198 30.69 -10.96 -4.99
C GLU A 198 30.70 -12.08 -6.04
N SER A 199 29.86 -13.11 -5.89
CA SER A 199 29.84 -14.29 -6.78
C SER A 199 28.44 -14.61 -7.32
N ALA A 200 27.49 -13.69 -7.18
CA ALA A 200 26.15 -13.81 -7.72
C ALA A 200 26.03 -12.85 -8.92
N GLU A 201 25.69 -13.40 -10.07
CA GLU A 201 25.57 -12.69 -11.34
C GLU A 201 24.09 -12.50 -11.69
N VAL A 202 23.75 -11.29 -12.15
CA VAL A 202 22.39 -10.91 -12.55
C VAL A 202 22.50 -10.17 -13.88
N GLN A 203 21.99 -10.77 -14.94
CA GLN A 203 21.96 -10.21 -16.29
C GLN A 203 20.50 -9.82 -16.61
N ILE A 204 20.28 -8.54 -16.92
CA ILE A 204 18.96 -7.97 -17.21
C ILE A 204 18.98 -7.45 -18.65
N GLU A 205 18.13 -8.01 -19.51
CA GLU A 205 17.96 -7.61 -20.90
C GLU A 205 16.54 -7.08 -21.16
N GLU A 206 16.26 -6.54 -22.35
CA GLU A 206 14.92 -5.97 -22.66
C GLU A 206 13.77 -6.99 -22.56
N SER A 207 14.06 -8.28 -22.71
CA SER A 207 13.06 -9.37 -22.71
C SER A 207 13.54 -10.64 -21.99
N SER A 208 14.64 -10.56 -21.24
CA SER A 208 15.32 -11.70 -20.62
C SER A 208 15.77 -11.31 -19.21
N LEU A 209 15.71 -12.26 -18.27
CA LEU A 209 16.35 -12.12 -16.96
C LEU A 209 17.06 -13.42 -16.59
N ASP A 210 18.37 -13.34 -16.36
CA ASP A 210 19.19 -14.47 -15.95
C ASP A 210 19.87 -14.16 -14.60
N VAL A 211 19.73 -15.09 -13.66
CA VAL A 211 20.27 -14.97 -12.30
C VAL A 211 21.01 -16.25 -11.97
N SER A 212 22.32 -16.17 -11.73
CA SER A 212 23.14 -17.30 -11.31
C SER A 212 23.88 -17.00 -10.01
N PHE A 213 23.92 -17.95 -9.07
CA PHE A 213 24.74 -17.83 -7.87
C PHE A 213 25.15 -19.20 -7.31
N PRO A 214 26.34 -19.33 -6.69
CA PRO A 214 26.77 -20.58 -6.10
C PRO A 214 25.93 -20.93 -4.87
N ILE A 215 25.38 -22.12 -4.89
CA ILE A 215 24.90 -22.86 -3.73
C ILE A 215 26.04 -23.79 -3.24
N GLY A 216 25.98 -24.15 -1.96
CA GLY A 216 27.05 -24.92 -1.30
C GLY A 216 27.45 -26.21 -2.00
N ALA A 217 28.71 -26.61 -1.80
CA ALA A 217 29.30 -27.83 -2.35
C ALA A 217 29.36 -27.90 -3.90
N GLY A 218 29.51 -26.75 -4.58
CA GLY A 218 29.92 -26.70 -5.98
C GLY A 218 28.79 -26.78 -7.02
N SER A 219 27.55 -26.45 -6.64
CA SER A 219 26.40 -26.35 -7.55
C SER A 219 25.97 -24.89 -7.68
N SER A 220 25.77 -24.38 -8.88
CA SER A 220 25.03 -23.12 -9.07
C SER A 220 23.52 -23.32 -8.84
N TYR A 221 22.85 -22.23 -8.49
CA TYR A 221 21.43 -22.03 -8.71
C TYR A 221 21.28 -21.03 -9.83
N ASP A 222 20.61 -21.45 -10.89
CA ASP A 222 20.41 -20.70 -12.11
C ASP A 222 18.90 -20.52 -12.31
N TYR A 223 18.47 -19.28 -12.52
CA TYR A 223 17.08 -18.88 -12.70
C TYR A 223 17.00 -17.93 -13.90
N SER A 224 16.41 -18.45 -14.98
CA SER A 224 16.32 -17.81 -16.29
C SER A 224 14.87 -17.62 -16.67
N LEU A 225 14.51 -16.40 -17.09
CA LEU A 225 13.17 -16.04 -17.58
C LEU A 225 13.28 -15.45 -18.98
N THR A 226 13.05 -16.29 -19.98
CA THR A 226 13.16 -15.92 -21.40
C THR A 226 12.05 -16.60 -22.21
N PRO A 227 11.12 -15.85 -22.84
CA PRO A 227 10.97 -14.40 -22.78
C PRO A 227 10.24 -13.94 -21.51
N LEU A 228 10.45 -12.68 -21.13
CA LEU A 228 9.61 -11.96 -20.16
C LEU A 228 8.24 -11.60 -20.77
N PHE A 229 7.21 -11.47 -19.94
CA PHE A 229 5.83 -11.19 -20.35
C PHE A 229 5.66 -9.90 -21.17
N SER A 230 6.53 -8.90 -20.96
CA SER A 230 6.60 -7.70 -21.78
C SER A 230 7.99 -7.09 -21.73
N LYS A 231 8.29 -6.20 -22.68
CA LYS A 231 9.57 -5.50 -22.73
C LYS A 231 9.80 -4.64 -21.49
N ILE A 232 11.04 -4.67 -21.00
CA ILE A 232 11.50 -3.90 -19.86
C ILE A 232 12.60 -2.91 -20.27
N ASP A 233 12.71 -1.84 -19.50
CA ASP A 233 13.80 -0.87 -19.61
C ASP A 233 14.98 -1.34 -18.76
N ALA A 234 15.93 -2.04 -19.40
CA ALA A 234 17.11 -2.57 -18.74
C ALA A 234 17.99 -1.47 -18.08
N ALA A 235 18.00 -0.24 -18.64
CA ALA A 235 18.80 0.87 -18.12
C ALA A 235 18.20 1.50 -16.84
N LYS A 236 16.87 1.39 -16.65
CA LYS A 236 16.19 1.79 -15.39
C LYS A 236 16.05 0.64 -14.40
N SER A 237 16.21 -0.62 -14.85
CA SER A 237 16.09 -1.80 -14.00
C SER A 237 17.28 -1.93 -13.05
N THR A 238 17.05 -2.43 -11.83
CA THR A 238 18.07 -2.50 -10.78
C THR A 238 17.98 -3.80 -9.99
N PHE A 239 19.08 -4.24 -9.39
CA PHE A 239 19.11 -5.42 -8.53
C PHE A 239 19.85 -5.15 -7.21
N ARG A 240 19.48 -5.87 -6.16
CA ARG A 240 20.07 -5.78 -4.82
C ARG A 240 20.26 -7.17 -4.22
N ILE A 241 21.52 -7.51 -3.96
CA ILE A 241 21.89 -8.79 -3.36
C ILE A 241 22.09 -8.60 -1.84
N THR A 242 21.37 -9.40 -1.05
CA THR A 242 21.38 -9.43 0.42
C THR A 242 21.66 -10.87 0.88
N PRO A 243 22.31 -11.12 2.03
CA PRO A 243 22.66 -12.49 2.48
C PRO A 243 21.48 -13.49 2.65
N HIS A 244 20.23 -13.03 2.53
CA HIS A 244 19.02 -13.82 2.66
C HIS A 244 18.05 -13.73 1.46
N LYS A 245 18.31 -12.83 0.50
CA LYS A 245 17.53 -12.71 -0.76
C LYS A 245 18.24 -11.87 -1.83
N ILE A 246 17.88 -12.12 -3.08
CA ILE A 246 18.15 -11.25 -4.23
C ILE A 246 16.84 -10.53 -4.59
N GLU A 247 16.84 -9.21 -4.62
CA GLU A 247 15.73 -8.37 -5.07
C GLU A 247 16.06 -7.83 -6.47
N ILE A 248 15.14 -7.95 -7.42
CA ILE A 248 15.32 -7.50 -8.81
C ILE A 248 14.11 -6.67 -9.19
N VAL A 249 14.32 -5.39 -9.52
CA VAL A 249 13.28 -4.43 -9.89
C VAL A 249 13.40 -4.13 -11.38
N LEU A 250 12.50 -4.73 -12.14
CA LEU A 250 12.39 -4.54 -13.59
C LEU A 250 11.44 -3.36 -13.87
N HIS A 251 11.88 -2.40 -14.67
CA HIS A 251 11.04 -1.28 -15.10
C HIS A 251 10.28 -1.65 -16.37
N LYS A 252 8.94 -1.55 -16.38
CA LYS A 252 8.13 -1.87 -17.56
C LYS A 252 8.36 -0.82 -18.65
N SER A 253 8.59 -1.25 -19.89
CA SER A 253 8.66 -0.33 -21.05
C SER A 253 7.33 0.40 -21.28
N HIS A 254 6.21 -0.24 -20.92
CA HIS A 254 4.86 0.31 -21.01
C HIS A 254 4.24 0.40 -19.61
N PRO A 255 4.30 1.58 -18.95
CA PRO A 255 3.59 1.83 -17.69
C PRO A 255 2.08 1.61 -17.86
N GLY A 256 1.44 0.98 -16.87
CA GLY A 256 0.02 0.62 -16.87
C GLY A 256 -0.26 -0.83 -17.31
N LEU A 257 0.64 -1.48 -18.06
CA LEU A 257 0.44 -2.86 -18.48
C LEU A 257 0.54 -3.82 -17.28
N LYS A 258 -0.54 -4.54 -16.98
CA LYS A 258 -0.60 -5.55 -15.91
C LYS A 258 -0.11 -6.91 -16.44
N TRP A 259 0.96 -7.42 -15.86
CA TRP A 259 1.52 -8.73 -16.20
C TRP A 259 0.69 -9.84 -15.56
N SER A 260 0.28 -10.86 -16.30
CA SER A 260 -0.42 -12.03 -15.73
C SER A 260 0.54 -13.13 -15.27
N ALA A 261 1.74 -13.18 -15.86
CA ALA A 261 2.86 -14.03 -15.48
C ALA A 261 4.19 -13.25 -15.58
N LEU A 262 5.30 -13.82 -15.12
CA LEU A 262 6.63 -13.26 -15.39
C LEU A 262 7.13 -13.63 -16.79
N GLU A 263 6.86 -14.87 -17.22
CA GLU A 263 7.21 -15.39 -18.53
C GLU A 263 6.15 -14.99 -19.56
N GLY A 264 6.60 -14.66 -20.77
CA GLY A 264 5.75 -14.52 -21.95
C GLY A 264 5.63 -15.84 -22.69
N THR A 265 4.48 -16.12 -23.28
CA THR A 265 4.36 -17.22 -24.24
C THR A 265 4.73 -16.71 -25.63
N GLU A 266 6.03 -16.66 -25.95
CA GLU A 266 6.44 -16.52 -27.35
C GLU A 266 7.80 -17.19 -27.63
N LEU A 267 7.75 -18.32 -28.35
CA LEU A 267 8.94 -18.95 -28.93
C LEU A 267 8.98 -18.67 -30.44
N ALA A 268 10.03 -17.96 -30.86
CA ALA A 268 10.58 -17.94 -32.23
C ALA A 268 9.84 -17.06 -33.29
N PRO A 269 10.48 -16.71 -34.43
CA PRO A 269 10.55 -15.29 -34.83
C PRO A 269 10.18 -14.96 -36.31
N SER A 270 10.09 -13.66 -36.59
CA SER A 270 10.36 -12.99 -37.89
C SER A 270 9.65 -13.47 -39.18
N THR A 271 8.53 -12.81 -39.53
CA THR A 271 8.21 -12.24 -40.87
C THR A 271 6.96 -11.34 -40.69
N ALA A 272 6.95 -10.06 -41.07
CA ALA A 272 6.78 -9.52 -42.44
C ALA A 272 5.39 -9.80 -43.05
N GLU A 273 4.72 -8.71 -43.49
CA GLU A 273 3.50 -8.66 -44.31
C GLU A 273 2.18 -9.15 -43.65
N SER A 274 0.96 -8.72 -43.99
CA SER A 274 0.36 -7.51 -44.58
C SER A 274 -1.08 -7.91 -44.98
N GLU A 275 -2.10 -7.11 -44.64
CA GLU A 275 -3.44 -7.08 -45.26
C GLU A 275 -4.31 -8.38 -45.20
N SER A 276 -5.66 -8.38 -45.30
CA SER A 276 -6.75 -7.38 -45.22
C SER A 276 -8.00 -8.12 -44.62
N SER A 277 -9.26 -7.67 -44.50
CA SER A 277 -10.08 -6.54 -45.00
C SER A 277 -11.26 -6.34 -44.00
N SER A 278 -12.39 -5.62 -44.20
CA SER A 278 -13.02 -4.93 -45.33
C SER A 278 -13.81 -3.68 -44.87
N LYS A 279 -13.47 -2.54 -45.46
CA LYS A 279 -14.30 -1.42 -45.96
C LYS A 279 -15.64 -1.01 -45.27
N VAL A 280 -15.62 0.21 -44.69
CA VAL A 280 -16.44 1.44 -44.98
C VAL A 280 -17.78 1.32 -45.75
N PRO A 281 -18.81 2.16 -45.46
CA PRO A 281 -18.68 3.63 -45.63
C PRO A 281 -19.36 4.57 -44.62
N ALA A 282 -18.83 5.81 -44.60
CA ALA A 282 -19.46 6.98 -44.02
C ALA A 282 -20.24 7.74 -45.10
N GLU A 283 -21.55 7.93 -44.89
CA GLU A 283 -22.40 8.83 -45.67
C GLU A 283 -23.56 9.31 -44.77
N LEU A 284 -24.23 10.42 -45.12
CA LEU A 284 -25.21 11.17 -44.30
C LEU A 284 -24.64 12.14 -43.24
N LEU A 285 -23.79 13.07 -43.70
CA LEU A 285 -23.88 14.44 -43.19
C LEU A 285 -25.14 15.13 -43.78
N ALA A 286 -25.78 15.97 -42.96
CA ALA A 286 -26.91 16.85 -43.29
C ALA A 286 -28.30 16.22 -43.52
N SER A 287 -29.10 16.14 -42.45
CA SER A 287 -30.44 16.76 -42.46
C SER A 287 -30.87 17.19 -41.05
N LYS A 288 -31.55 18.34 -40.98
CA LYS A 288 -32.09 18.92 -39.74
C LYS A 288 -33.61 18.79 -39.79
N PRO A 289 -34.25 18.20 -38.76
CA PRO A 289 -35.64 18.50 -38.44
C PRO A 289 -35.75 19.25 -37.10
N THR A 290 -36.58 20.28 -37.11
CA THR A 290 -37.05 21.02 -35.93
C THR A 290 -38.37 20.40 -35.47
N GLU A 291 -38.64 20.35 -34.15
CA GLU A 291 -39.97 20.09 -33.54
C GLU A 291 -40.63 18.70 -33.81
N THR A 292 -41.40 18.06 -32.93
CA THR A 292 -41.87 18.30 -31.54
C THR A 292 -41.89 16.98 -30.76
N ALA A 293 -41.54 16.95 -29.47
CA ALA A 293 -41.91 15.85 -28.58
C ALA A 293 -43.35 16.01 -28.06
N PRO A 294 -44.14 14.93 -27.86
CA PRO A 294 -45.53 15.03 -27.46
C PRO A 294 -45.69 15.60 -26.04
N VAL A 295 -46.49 16.66 -25.92
CA VAL A 295 -46.82 17.30 -24.64
C VAL A 295 -47.82 16.45 -23.86
N TYR A 296 -47.37 15.88 -22.74
CA TYR A 296 -48.25 15.35 -21.69
C TYR A 296 -48.29 16.33 -20.50
N PRO A 297 -49.42 16.44 -19.78
CA PRO A 297 -49.67 17.58 -18.89
C PRO A 297 -48.80 17.55 -17.64
N THR A 298 -47.90 18.53 -17.52
CA THR A 298 -47.10 18.77 -16.31
C THR A 298 -47.94 19.36 -15.18
N SER A 299 -47.73 18.86 -13.96
CA SER A 299 -48.24 19.44 -12.71
C SER A 299 -47.13 20.06 -11.84
N SER A 300 -45.91 20.22 -12.38
CA SER A 300 -44.78 20.81 -11.66
C SER A 300 -44.63 22.31 -11.93
N ARG A 301 -44.41 23.08 -10.86
CA ARG A 301 -44.26 24.54 -10.86
C ARG A 301 -42.88 25.03 -11.36
N ASN A 302 -41.96 24.11 -11.64
CA ASN A 302 -40.68 24.35 -12.29
C ASN A 302 -40.60 23.48 -13.56
N GLY A 303 -40.34 24.12 -14.71
CA GLY A 303 -40.43 23.51 -16.04
C GLY A 303 -39.35 22.47 -16.38
N PRO A 304 -39.38 21.91 -17.60
CA PRO A 304 -38.54 20.77 -17.99
C PRO A 304 -37.05 21.04 -17.83
N LYS A 305 -36.38 20.21 -17.01
CA LYS A 305 -34.93 20.18 -16.87
C LYS A 305 -34.35 19.30 -17.98
N ASN A 306 -33.40 19.82 -18.74
CA ASN A 306 -32.80 19.10 -19.87
C ASN A 306 -31.59 18.28 -19.38
N TRP A 307 -31.65 16.95 -19.45
CA TRP A 307 -30.73 16.06 -18.74
C TRP A 307 -29.53 15.56 -19.57
N ASP A 308 -29.59 15.59 -20.90
CA ASP A 308 -28.45 15.22 -21.77
C ASP A 308 -27.21 16.09 -21.51
N LYS A 309 -27.39 17.30 -20.98
CA LYS A 309 -26.30 18.23 -20.66
C LYS A 309 -25.57 17.96 -19.34
N VAL A 310 -25.91 16.89 -18.63
CA VAL A 310 -25.26 16.48 -17.36
C VAL A 310 -24.30 15.30 -17.56
N ILE A 311 -24.38 14.62 -18.71
CA ILE A 311 -23.60 13.41 -19.00
C ILE A 311 -22.26 13.73 -19.69
N ASP A 312 -22.17 14.84 -20.42
CA ASP A 312 -21.02 15.21 -21.26
C ASP A 312 -19.83 15.80 -20.46
N ASP A 313 -20.09 16.49 -19.33
CA ASP A 313 -19.05 17.05 -18.44
C ASP A 313 -18.43 16.01 -17.48
N GLY A 314 -18.77 14.72 -17.62
CA GLY A 314 -18.50 13.65 -16.64
C GLY A 314 -17.53 12.55 -17.09
N ALA A 315 -16.72 12.77 -18.13
CA ALA A 315 -15.84 11.76 -18.71
C ALA A 315 -14.47 11.61 -17.99
N GLU A 316 -14.48 11.50 -16.66
CA GLU A 316 -13.36 10.93 -15.89
C GLU A 316 -13.90 9.84 -14.94
N GLU A 317 -13.19 8.71 -14.87
CA GLU A 317 -13.70 7.51 -14.21
C GLU A 317 -13.83 7.66 -12.67
N SER A 318 -14.95 7.15 -12.14
CA SER A 318 -15.17 6.77 -10.72
C SER A 318 -15.71 7.77 -9.69
N GLU A 319 -16.13 9.00 -10.05
CA GLU A 319 -17.13 9.72 -9.22
C GLU A 319 -18.52 9.08 -9.43
N GLY A 320 -18.71 7.96 -8.75
CA GLY A 320 -19.63 6.91 -9.17
C GLY A 320 -21.11 7.25 -9.10
N ILE A 321 -21.87 6.51 -9.90
CA ILE A 321 -23.34 6.38 -9.87
C ILE A 321 -23.86 6.20 -8.42
N ASP A 322 -23.10 5.53 -7.55
CA ASP A 322 -23.38 5.39 -6.12
C ASP A 322 -23.47 6.72 -5.37
N ASP A 323 -22.62 7.70 -5.67
CA ASP A 323 -22.64 9.02 -5.01
C ASP A 323 -23.80 9.89 -5.52
N PHE A 324 -24.21 9.73 -6.78
CA PHE A 324 -25.46 10.26 -7.29
C PHE A 324 -26.67 9.70 -6.50
N PHE A 325 -26.74 8.38 -6.29
CA PHE A 325 -27.83 7.77 -5.51
C PHE A 325 -27.79 8.14 -4.03
N LYS A 326 -26.60 8.23 -3.40
CA LYS A 326 -26.45 8.73 -2.02
C LYS A 326 -26.94 10.16 -1.87
N LYS A 327 -26.64 11.03 -2.84
CA LYS A 327 -27.09 12.43 -2.84
C LYS A 327 -28.59 12.54 -3.03
N LEU A 328 -29.15 11.82 -4.01
CA LEU A 328 -30.59 11.74 -4.28
C LEU A 328 -31.36 11.24 -3.04
N TYR A 329 -30.92 10.13 -2.44
CA TYR A 329 -31.51 9.60 -1.21
C TYR A 329 -31.30 10.55 -0.04
N GLY A 330 -30.13 11.16 0.14
CA GLY A 330 -29.85 12.08 1.24
C GLY A 330 -30.84 13.24 1.32
N SER A 331 -31.05 13.93 0.19
CA SER A 331 -31.93 15.10 0.09
C SER A 331 -33.43 14.78 -0.08
N ALA A 332 -33.82 13.53 -0.31
CA ALA A 332 -35.22 13.15 -0.50
C ALA A 332 -36.06 13.28 0.77
N ASP A 333 -37.36 13.55 0.61
CA ASP A 333 -38.35 13.48 1.68
C ASP A 333 -38.64 12.01 2.11
N PRO A 334 -39.30 11.78 3.26
CA PRO A 334 -39.52 10.44 3.79
C PRO A 334 -40.34 9.51 2.90
N ASP A 335 -41.23 10.03 2.06
CA ASP A 335 -42.08 9.22 1.18
C ASP A 335 -41.32 8.84 -0.09
N THR A 336 -40.55 9.76 -0.70
CA THR A 336 -39.62 9.39 -1.79
C THR A 336 -38.54 8.42 -1.31
N LYS A 337 -38.00 8.57 -0.10
CA LYS A 337 -37.08 7.57 0.50
C LYS A 337 -37.70 6.19 0.61
N ARG A 338 -38.98 6.09 1.00
CA ARG A 338 -39.73 4.83 1.07
C ARG A 338 -40.01 4.25 -0.32
N ALA A 339 -40.35 5.09 -1.30
CA ALA A 339 -40.54 4.67 -2.69
C ALA A 339 -39.27 4.04 -3.25
N MET A 340 -38.14 4.74 -3.11
CA MET A 340 -36.82 4.29 -3.57
C MET A 340 -36.42 2.96 -2.94
N MET A 341 -36.55 2.82 -1.61
CA MET A 341 -36.23 1.57 -0.91
C MET A 341 -37.15 0.42 -1.34
N LYS A 342 -38.46 0.66 -1.43
CA LYS A 342 -39.43 -0.39 -1.79
C LYS A 342 -39.21 -0.87 -3.23
N SER A 343 -39.08 0.03 -4.21
CA SER A 343 -38.87 -0.38 -5.61
C SER A 343 -37.53 -1.07 -5.80
N TYR A 344 -36.47 -0.58 -5.16
CA TYR A 344 -35.12 -1.18 -5.25
C TYR A 344 -35.11 -2.58 -4.64
N GLN A 345 -35.77 -2.79 -3.50
CA GLN A 345 -35.81 -4.09 -2.84
C GLN A 345 -36.75 -5.10 -3.54
N GLU A 346 -37.88 -4.66 -4.10
CA GLU A 346 -38.77 -5.55 -4.86
C GLU A 346 -38.19 -5.93 -6.24
N SER A 347 -37.54 -5.00 -6.94
CA SER A 347 -36.88 -5.25 -8.23
C SER A 347 -35.53 -5.96 -8.14
N GLY A 348 -35.05 -6.29 -6.93
CA GLY A 348 -33.72 -6.89 -6.76
C GLY A 348 -32.57 -5.97 -7.18
N GLY A 349 -32.76 -4.65 -7.10
CA GLY A 349 -31.79 -3.63 -7.46
C GLY A 349 -31.86 -3.12 -8.90
N THR A 350 -32.81 -3.59 -9.72
CA THR A 350 -32.86 -3.27 -11.16
C THR A 350 -33.83 -2.14 -11.52
N SER A 351 -34.61 -1.61 -10.56
CA SER A 351 -35.52 -0.48 -10.79
C SER A 351 -35.66 0.45 -9.57
N LEU A 352 -35.53 1.76 -9.82
CA LEU A 352 -35.64 2.80 -8.81
C LEU A 352 -36.78 3.77 -9.16
N SER A 353 -37.72 3.97 -8.24
CA SER A 353 -38.84 4.90 -8.39
C SER A 353 -38.94 5.83 -7.19
N THR A 354 -39.23 7.09 -7.44
CA THR A 354 -39.28 8.16 -6.43
C THR A 354 -40.70 8.47 -5.93
N ASP A 355 -41.72 7.88 -6.52
CA ASP A 355 -43.13 8.26 -6.32
C ASP A 355 -43.89 7.25 -5.46
N TRP A 356 -44.04 7.58 -4.18
CA TRP A 356 -44.68 6.70 -3.19
C TRP A 356 -46.13 6.31 -3.54
N LYS A 357 -46.86 7.18 -4.26
CA LYS A 357 -48.25 6.90 -4.67
C LYS A 357 -48.35 5.73 -5.64
N ASP A 358 -47.39 5.60 -6.55
CA ASP A 358 -47.35 4.54 -7.55
C ASP A 358 -46.69 3.28 -6.98
N VAL A 359 -45.60 3.46 -6.23
CA VAL A 359 -44.86 2.37 -5.59
C VAL A 359 -45.67 1.68 -4.47
N LYS A 360 -46.68 2.35 -3.89
CA LYS A 360 -47.56 1.72 -2.89
C LYS A 360 -48.49 0.66 -3.50
N SER A 361 -48.93 0.83 -4.74
CA SER A 361 -49.93 -0.03 -5.40
C SER A 361 -49.34 -0.97 -6.46
N LYS A 362 -48.18 -0.65 -7.04
CA LYS A 362 -47.41 -1.56 -7.89
C LYS A 362 -46.48 -2.46 -7.08
N THR A 363 -46.29 -3.67 -7.59
CA THR A 363 -45.17 -4.56 -7.28
C THR A 363 -44.15 -4.41 -8.41
N PHE A 364 -42.86 -4.36 -8.08
CA PHE A 364 -41.81 -4.34 -9.10
C PHE A 364 -41.30 -5.76 -9.38
N GLU A 365 -41.23 -6.15 -10.65
CA GLU A 365 -40.67 -7.43 -11.07
C GLU A 365 -39.15 -7.32 -11.23
N ILE A 366 -38.45 -8.41 -10.91
CA ILE A 366 -36.99 -8.49 -11.04
C ILE A 366 -36.67 -8.73 -12.52
N SER A 367 -36.23 -7.69 -13.22
CA SER A 367 -35.73 -7.78 -14.60
C SER A 367 -34.20 -7.70 -14.59
N PRO A 368 -33.47 -8.84 -14.57
CA PRO A 368 -32.01 -8.86 -14.59
C PRO A 368 -31.46 -8.45 -15.97
N PRO A 369 -30.22 -7.93 -16.06
CA PRO A 369 -29.57 -7.64 -17.33
C PRO A 369 -29.45 -8.88 -18.22
N GLU A 370 -29.43 -8.65 -19.54
CA GLU A 370 -29.41 -9.70 -20.55
C GLU A 370 -28.23 -10.67 -20.33
N GLY A 371 -28.55 -11.96 -20.13
CA GLY A 371 -27.58 -13.01 -19.79
C GLY A 371 -27.51 -13.43 -18.32
N MET A 372 -28.29 -12.82 -17.40
CA MET A 372 -28.37 -13.24 -15.99
C MET A 372 -29.75 -13.79 -15.62
N GLU A 373 -29.81 -14.94 -14.93
CA GLU A 373 -31.05 -15.53 -14.42
C GLU A 373 -31.28 -15.19 -12.94
N ALA A 374 -32.48 -14.68 -12.62
CA ALA A 374 -32.85 -14.30 -11.25
C ALA A 374 -33.18 -15.53 -10.38
N LYS A 375 -32.22 -15.98 -9.58
CA LYS A 375 -32.39 -17.11 -8.66
C LYS A 375 -33.02 -16.67 -7.34
N LYS A 376 -34.27 -17.08 -7.08
CA LYS A 376 -34.95 -16.83 -5.80
C LYS A 376 -34.26 -17.59 -4.67
N TRP A 377 -33.97 -16.88 -3.56
CA TRP A 377 -33.56 -17.49 -2.32
C TRP A 377 -34.79 -18.00 -1.58
N ASN A 378 -34.98 -19.32 -1.54
CA ASN A 378 -35.91 -19.93 -0.58
C ASN A 378 -35.22 -19.99 0.79
N SER A 379 -35.96 -19.62 1.84
CA SER A 379 -35.52 -19.66 3.23
C SER A 379 -35.29 -21.07 3.75
#